data_AF-B5IAX9-F1
#
_entry.id   AF-B5IAX9-F1
#
_cell.length_a   1.000
_cell.length_b   1.000
_cell.length_c   1.000
_cell.angle_alpha   90.00
_cell.angle_beta   90.00
_cell.angle_gamma   90.00
#
_symmetry.space_group_name_H-M   'P 1'
#
loop_
_entity.id
_entity.type
_entity.pdbx_description
1 polymer ?
#
loop_
_entity_poly.entity_id
_entity_poly.type
_entity_poly.pdbx_seq_one_letter_code
_entity_poly.pdbx_strand_id
1 'polypeptide(L)'
;MDVVYILQGALAPILLISAVGLLLLGLGNRIGRIIDRIRKFSDEVRGGEVSEERWKIIQVQKNTLSNRLKLCRNAMFFYYLTILFTSVSSIMSFLQFFHHSFGYLAVIALALALSSLFIGIVYALYEVLFTYTAVMQEAKFYLDENR
;
A
#
# COMPACT_ATOMS: atom_id res chain seq x y z
N MET A 1 33.07 23.38 3.79
CA MET A 1 31.98 22.40 3.96
C MET A 1 32.43 21.14 3.24
N ASP A 2 32.73 20.07 3.98
CA ASP A 2 33.15 18.82 3.38
C ASP A 2 32.01 18.20 2.57
N VAL A 3 32.33 17.63 1.40
CA VAL A 3 31.38 16.90 0.53
C VAL A 3 30.57 15.86 1.32
N VAL A 4 31.17 15.30 2.36
CA VAL A 4 30.57 14.36 3.31
C VAL A 4 29.30 14.92 3.97
N TYR A 5 29.29 16.18 4.39
CA TYR A 5 28.14 16.80 5.07
C TYR A 5 26.93 16.96 4.14
N ILE A 6 27.17 17.28 2.87
CA ILE A 6 26.12 17.41 1.86
C ILE A 6 25.52 16.02 1.56
N LEU A 7 26.38 15.00 1.41
CA LEU A 7 25.94 13.63 1.20
C LEU A 7 25.10 13.14 2.38
N GLN A 8 25.54 13.35 3.62
CA GLN A 8 24.81 12.96 4.83
C GLN A 8 23.41 13.58 4.92
N GLY A 9 23.26 14.85 4.55
CA GLY A 9 21.95 15.51 4.53
C GLY A 9 20.98 14.93 3.50
N ALA A 10 21.50 14.41 2.38
CA ALA A 10 20.70 13.79 1.33
C ALA A 10 20.37 12.31 1.59
N LEU A 11 21.08 11.63 2.49
CA LEU A 11 20.90 10.18 2.73
C LEU A 11 19.48 9.83 3.20
N ALA A 12 18.93 10.59 4.16
CA ALA A 12 17.63 10.29 4.75
C ALA A 12 16.48 10.23 3.72
N PRO A 13 16.25 11.25 2.88
CA PRO A 13 15.19 11.20 1.88
C PRO A 13 15.42 10.13 0.80
N ILE A 14 16.68 9.88 0.38
CA ILE A 14 16.99 8.85 -0.60
C ILE A 14 16.60 7.47 -0.06
N LEU A 15 17.03 7.15 1.15
CA LEU A 15 16.71 5.88 1.81
C LEU A 15 15.20 5.70 2.00
N LEU A 16 14.50 6.78 2.37
CA LEU A 16 13.05 6.75 2.55
C LEU A 16 12.32 6.45 1.24
N ILE A 17 12.71 7.09 0.13
CA ILE A 17 12.12 6.82 -1.20
C ILE A 17 12.37 5.36 -1.60
N SER A 18 13.59 4.84 -1.41
CA SER A 18 13.92 3.44 -1.72
C SER A 18 13.09 2.46 -0.90
N ALA A 19 12.96 2.69 0.42
CA ALA A 19 12.17 1.83 1.30
C ALA A 19 10.68 1.83 0.89
N VAL A 20 10.11 3.00 0.61
CA VAL A 20 8.72 3.11 0.16
C VAL A 20 8.51 2.49 -1.22
N GLY A 21 9.51 2.57 -2.11
CA GLY A 21 9.50 1.88 -3.40
C GLY A 21 9.35 0.36 -3.27
N LEU A 22 10.05 -0.25 -2.30
CA LEU A 22 9.90 -1.69 -2.01
C LEU A 22 8.51 -2.03 -1.46
N LEU A 23 7.96 -1.18 -0.59
CA LEU A 23 6.59 -1.36 -0.07
C LEU A 23 5.55 -1.27 -1.19
N LEU A 24 5.71 -0.31 -2.10
CA LEU A 24 4.86 -0.17 -3.29
C LEU A 24 4.94 -1.38 -4.21
N LEU A 25 6.13 -1.93 -4.42
CA LEU A 25 6.30 -3.14 -5.23
C LEU A 25 5.56 -4.33 -4.61
N GLY A 26 5.72 -4.55 -3.30
CA GLY A 26 5.01 -5.59 -2.57
C GLY A 26 3.50 -5.43 -2.64
N LEU A 27 3.01 -4.20 -2.48
CA LEU A 27 1.59 -3.87 -2.54
C LEU A 27 1.01 -3.97 -3.95
N GLY A 28 1.77 -3.56 -4.97
CA GLY A 28 1.41 -3.70 -6.39
C GLY A 28 1.24 -5.16 -6.78
N ASN A 29 2.15 -6.03 -6.38
CA ASN A 29 2.03 -7.48 -6.57
C ASN A 29 0.77 -8.05 -5.88
N ARG A 30 0.43 -7.55 -4.69
CA ARG A 30 -0.78 -7.95 -3.96
C ARG A 30 -2.05 -7.51 -4.69
N ILE A 31 -2.11 -6.26 -5.16
CA ILE A 31 -3.23 -5.72 -5.94
C ILE A 31 -3.41 -6.51 -7.24
N GLY A 32 -2.33 -6.80 -7.97
CA GLY A 32 -2.37 -7.61 -9.19
C GLY A 32 -3.05 -8.95 -8.95
N ARG A 33 -2.64 -9.69 -7.90
CA ARG A 33 -3.26 -10.96 -7.52
C ARG A 33 -4.75 -10.84 -7.18
N ILE A 34 -5.19 -9.74 -6.56
CA ILE A 34 -6.61 -9.51 -6.26
C ILE A 34 -7.39 -9.25 -7.56
N ILE A 35 -6.86 -8.40 -8.45
CA ILE A 35 -7.47 -8.09 -9.74
C ILE A 35 -7.58 -9.35 -10.61
N ASP A 36 -6.53 -10.17 -10.66
CA ASP A 36 -6.52 -11.41 -11.43
C ASP A 36 -7.59 -12.39 -10.92
N ARG A 37 -7.80 -12.48 -9.60
CA ARG A 37 -8.92 -13.28 -9.05
C ARG A 37 -10.29 -12.73 -9.43
N ILE A 38 -10.48 -11.42 -9.39
CA ILE A 38 -11.74 -10.78 -9.82
C ILE A 38 -12.00 -11.06 -11.30
N ARG A 39 -10.97 -10.98 -12.15
CA ARG A 39 -11.07 -11.29 -13.58
C ARG A 39 -11.48 -12.74 -13.82
N LYS A 40 -10.87 -13.70 -13.11
CA LYS A 40 -11.26 -15.12 -13.18
C LYS A 40 -12.75 -15.33 -12.90
N PHE A 41 -13.30 -14.70 -11.85
CA PHE A 41 -14.74 -14.79 -11.59
C PHE A 41 -15.58 -14.13 -12.70
N SER A 42 -15.12 -13.01 -13.24
CA SER A 42 -15.81 -12.35 -14.36
C SER A 42 -15.83 -13.23 -15.61
N ASP A 43 -14.74 -13.94 -15.89
CA ASP A 43 -14.64 -14.84 -17.05
C ASP A 43 -15.49 -16.10 -16.84
N GLU A 44 -15.51 -16.66 -15.63
CA GLU A 44 -16.37 -17.79 -15.25
C GLU A 44 -17.86 -17.46 -15.44
N VAL A 45 -18.29 -16.28 -15.01
CA VAL A 45 -19.67 -15.80 -15.19
C VAL A 45 -20.02 -15.53 -16.65
N ARG A 46 -19.06 -15.05 -17.45
CA ARG A 46 -19.26 -14.82 -18.89
C ARG A 46 -19.29 -16.12 -19.70
N GLY A 47 -18.66 -17.18 -19.18
CA GLY A 47 -18.46 -18.45 -19.89
C GLY A 47 -19.67 -19.39 -19.95
N GLY A 48 -20.77 -19.13 -19.23
CA GLY A 48 -21.99 -19.95 -19.30
C GLY A 48 -22.74 -20.07 -17.98
N GLU A 49 -23.59 -21.10 -17.87
CA GLU A 49 -24.43 -21.37 -16.69
C GLU A 49 -23.58 -21.70 -15.46
N VAL A 50 -23.40 -20.71 -14.60
CA VAL A 50 -22.87 -20.88 -13.25
C VAL A 50 -23.99 -21.43 -12.36
N SER A 51 -23.74 -22.53 -11.62
CA SER A 51 -24.74 -23.06 -10.69
C SER A 51 -25.13 -22.00 -9.64
N GLU A 52 -26.37 -22.05 -9.12
CA GLU A 52 -26.82 -21.09 -8.10
C GLU A 52 -25.90 -21.06 -6.87
N GLU A 53 -25.39 -22.22 -6.44
CA GLU A 53 -24.44 -22.33 -5.33
C GLU A 53 -23.13 -21.60 -5.64
N ARG A 54 -22.59 -21.82 -6.84
CA ARG A 54 -21.34 -21.17 -7.27
C ARG A 54 -21.52 -19.66 -7.43
N TRP A 55 -22.67 -19.22 -7.94
CA TRP A 55 -23.01 -17.80 -8.03
C TRP A 55 -23.04 -17.12 -6.66
N LYS A 56 -23.66 -17.76 -5.65
CA LYS A 56 -23.67 -17.25 -4.27
C LYS A 56 -22.25 -17.11 -3.70
N ILE A 57 -21.39 -18.10 -3.92
CA ILE A 57 -19.98 -18.06 -3.49
C ILE A 57 -19.24 -16.89 -4.15
N ILE A 58 -19.39 -16.70 -5.47
CA ILE A 58 -18.76 -15.60 -6.21
C ILE A 58 -19.19 -14.24 -5.66
N GLN A 59 -20.48 -14.05 -5.34
CA GLN A 59 -20.97 -12.77 -4.79
C GLN A 59 -20.36 -12.46 -3.42
N VAL A 60 -20.29 -13.44 -2.53
CA VAL A 60 -19.67 -13.27 -1.19
C VAL A 60 -18.18 -12.95 -1.32
N GLN A 61 -17.46 -13.68 -2.17
CA GLN A 61 -16.03 -13.46 -2.38
C GLN A 61 -15.74 -12.11 -3.04
N LYS A 62 -16.58 -11.68 -3.99
CA LYS A 62 -16.45 -10.37 -4.66
C LYS A 62 -16.46 -9.21 -3.66
N ASN A 63 -17.35 -9.22 -2.67
CA ASN A 63 -17.41 -8.18 -1.64
C ASN A 63 -16.12 -8.14 -0.80
N THR A 64 -15.63 -9.32 -0.42
CA THR A 64 -14.37 -9.50 0.34
C THR A 64 -13.17 -8.99 -0.44
N LEU A 65 -13.03 -9.36 -1.72
CA LEU A 65 -11.94 -8.90 -2.59
C LEU A 65 -12.01 -7.39 -2.83
N SER A 66 -13.21 -6.83 -3.01
CA SER A 66 -13.40 -5.38 -3.17
C SER A 66 -12.94 -4.59 -1.95
N ASN A 67 -13.28 -5.05 -0.74
CA ASN A 67 -12.84 -4.40 0.49
C ASN A 67 -11.32 -4.45 0.68
N ARG A 68 -10.69 -5.59 0.35
CA ARG A 68 -9.22 -5.71 0.36
C ARG A 68 -8.56 -4.79 -0.65
N LEU A 69 -9.14 -4.66 -1.84
CA LEU A 69 -8.64 -3.74 -2.87
C LEU A 69 -8.72 -2.29 -2.40
N LYS A 70 -9.78 -1.89 -1.69
CA LYS A 70 -9.90 -0.54 -1.10
C LYS A 70 -8.79 -0.28 -0.07
N LEU A 71 -8.52 -1.22 0.83
CA LEU A 71 -7.44 -1.09 1.81
C LEU A 71 -6.06 -0.99 1.14
N CYS A 72 -5.79 -1.84 0.14
CA CYS A 72 -4.54 -1.77 -0.63
C CYS A 72 -4.41 -0.43 -1.37
N ARG A 73 -5.50 0.05 -2.00
CA ARG A 73 -5.51 1.33 -2.70
C ARG A 73 -5.22 2.49 -1.75
N ASN A 74 -5.81 2.49 -0.56
CA ASN A 74 -5.57 3.52 0.44
C ASN A 74 -4.11 3.49 0.93
N ALA A 75 -3.55 2.31 1.23
CA ALA A 75 -2.13 2.18 1.58
C ALA A 75 -1.21 2.72 0.47
N MET A 76 -1.49 2.35 -0.78
CA MET A 76 -0.73 2.80 -1.95
C MET A 76 -0.78 4.33 -2.12
N PHE A 77 -1.95 4.93 -1.92
CA PHE A 77 -2.13 6.38 -1.96
C PHE A 77 -1.22 7.09 -0.94
N PHE A 78 -1.22 6.63 0.31
CA PHE A 78 -0.37 7.21 1.37
C PHE A 78 1.12 6.98 1.14
N TYR A 79 1.52 5.87 0.52
CA TYR A 79 2.90 5.65 0.09
C TYR A 79 3.32 6.62 -1.01
N TYR A 80 2.48 6.88 -2.01
CA TYR A 80 2.77 7.92 -3.00
C TYR A 80 2.84 9.32 -2.37
N LEU A 81 1.96 9.62 -1.40
CA LEU A 81 2.00 10.88 -0.66
C LEU A 81 3.30 11.03 0.14
N THR A 82 3.81 9.93 0.72
CA THR A 82 5.12 9.87 1.38
C THR A 82 6.25 10.23 0.41
N ILE A 83 6.27 9.62 -0.78
CA ILE A 83 7.29 9.91 -1.80
C ILE A 83 7.21 11.37 -2.23
N LEU A 84 6.01 11.90 -2.44
CA LEU A 84 5.79 13.29 -2.82
C LEU A 84 6.37 14.24 -1.76
N PHE A 85 5.99 14.08 -0.49
CA PHE A 85 6.48 14.95 0.58
C PHE A 85 7.98 14.79 0.84
N THR A 86 8.53 13.58 0.67
CA THR A 86 9.98 13.34 0.75
C THR A 86 10.74 14.04 -0.37
N SER A 87 10.17 14.07 -1.57
CA SER A 87 10.74 14.78 -2.72
C SER A 87 10.71 16.29 -2.49
N VAL A 88 9.60 16.81 -1.97
CA VAL A 88 9.50 18.23 -1.56
C VAL A 88 10.51 18.57 -0.47
N SER A 89 10.65 17.74 0.56
CA SER A 89 11.63 17.93 1.63
C SER A 89 13.07 17.96 1.10
N SER A 90 13.40 17.09 0.15
CA SER A 90 14.72 17.08 -0.52
C SER A 90 15.00 18.39 -1.26
N ILE A 91 14.02 18.87 -2.04
CA ILE A 91 14.16 20.14 -2.78
C ILE A 91 14.32 21.31 -1.82
N MET A 92 13.51 21.38 -0.76
CA MET A 92 13.59 22.47 0.24
C MET A 92 14.93 22.45 1.00
N SER A 93 15.46 21.26 1.30
CA SER A 93 16.78 21.11 1.93
C SER A 93 17.89 21.66 1.04
N PHE A 94 17.79 21.47 -0.28
CA PHE A 94 18.73 22.09 -1.23
C PHE A 94 18.54 23.61 -1.32
N LEU A 95 17.30 24.11 -1.29
CA LEU A 95 17.05 25.55 -1.32
C LEU A 95 17.52 26.29 -0.06
N GLN A 96 17.68 25.57 1.06
CA GLN A 96 18.23 26.13 2.30
C GLN A 96 19.61 26.78 2.11
N PHE A 97 20.40 26.33 1.13
CA PHE A 97 21.70 26.93 0.80
C PHE A 97 21.58 28.39 0.31
N PHE A 98 20.45 28.76 -0.29
CA PHE A 98 20.20 30.12 -0.77
C PHE A 98 19.51 30.98 0.29
N HIS A 99 18.50 30.42 0.99
CA HIS A 99 17.80 31.11 2.07
C HIS A 99 17.52 30.17 3.23
N HIS A 100 17.96 30.54 4.43
CA HIS A 100 17.87 29.71 5.63
C HIS A 100 16.43 29.33 6.01
N SER A 101 15.43 30.15 5.66
CA SER A 101 14.01 29.90 5.95
C SER A 101 13.46 28.61 5.34
N PHE A 102 14.05 28.11 4.24
CA PHE A 102 13.61 26.86 3.61
C PHE A 102 13.91 25.61 4.46
N GLY A 103 14.84 25.70 5.42
CA GLY A 103 15.14 24.59 6.34
C GLY A 103 13.91 24.18 7.16
N TYR A 104 13.13 25.14 7.66
CA TYR A 104 11.91 24.85 8.40
C TYR A 104 10.85 24.16 7.52
N LEU A 105 10.69 24.61 6.27
CA LEU A 105 9.77 23.97 5.32
C LEU A 105 10.19 22.54 4.99
N ALA A 106 11.51 22.28 4.86
CA ALA A 106 12.03 20.95 4.62
C ALA A 106 11.68 19.97 5.76
N VAL A 107 11.81 20.41 7.01
CA VAL A 107 11.47 19.62 8.21
C VAL A 107 9.96 19.35 8.27
N ILE A 108 9.13 20.35 8.00
CA ILE A 108 7.66 20.19 7.97
C ILE A 108 7.25 19.18 6.88
N ALA A 109 7.81 19.31 5.68
CA ALA A 109 7.55 18.36 4.59
C ALA A 109 7.98 16.93 4.96
N LEU A 110 9.12 16.77 5.63
CA LEU A 110 9.57 15.46 6.10
C LEU A 110 8.62 14.87 7.15
N ALA A 111 8.14 15.69 8.10
CA ALA A 111 7.17 15.25 9.10
C ALA A 111 5.85 14.80 8.45
N LEU A 112 5.37 15.50 7.42
CA LEU A 112 4.20 15.09 6.63
C LEU A 112 4.44 13.79 5.87
N ALA A 113 5.66 13.59 5.33
CA ALA A 113 6.04 12.34 4.69
C ALA A 113 5.96 11.16 5.67
N LEU A 114 6.58 11.29 6.84
CA LEU A 114 6.57 10.24 7.87
C LEU A 114 5.17 9.96 8.41
N SER A 115 4.34 11.01 8.58
CA SER A 115 2.94 10.86 9.00
C SER A 115 2.13 10.09 7.95
N SER A 116 2.32 10.44 6.67
CA SER A 116 1.69 9.73 5.55
C SER A 116 2.15 8.28 5.48
N LEU A 117 3.44 8.03 5.68
CA LEU A 117 4.00 6.68 5.69
C LEU A 117 3.37 5.83 6.78
N PHE A 118 3.28 6.38 8.00
CA PHE A 118 2.66 5.70 9.12
C PHE A 118 1.21 5.30 8.81
N ILE A 119 0.41 6.23 8.28
CA ILE A 119 -0.98 5.95 7.89
C ILE A 119 -1.03 4.87 6.79
N GLY A 120 -0.14 4.92 5.80
CA GLY A 120 -0.04 3.92 4.75
C GLY A 120 0.28 2.52 5.28
N ILE A 121 1.22 2.42 6.24
CA ILE A 121 1.57 1.17 6.93
C ILE A 121 0.38 0.63 7.70
N VAL A 122 -0.38 1.49 8.40
CA VAL A 122 -1.59 1.08 9.12
C VAL A 122 -2.62 0.46 8.17
N TYR A 123 -2.87 1.07 7.01
CA TYR A 123 -3.77 0.46 5.99
C TYR A 123 -3.23 -0.87 5.46
N ALA A 124 -1.93 -0.96 5.19
CA ALA A 124 -1.30 -2.21 4.74
C ALA A 124 -1.41 -3.31 5.81
N LEU A 125 -1.22 -2.96 7.08
CA LEU A 125 -1.35 -3.88 8.20
C LEU A 125 -2.79 -4.38 8.36
N TYR A 126 -3.78 -3.48 8.29
CA TYR A 126 -5.19 -3.86 8.33
C TYR A 126 -5.55 -4.83 7.21
N GLU A 127 -5.00 -4.63 6.01
CA GLU A 127 -5.26 -5.54 4.89
C GLU A 127 -4.61 -6.92 5.10
N VAL A 128 -3.42 -6.98 5.69
CA VAL A 128 -2.76 -8.24 6.07
C VAL A 128 -3.60 -8.98 7.12
N LEU A 129 -4.05 -8.30 8.16
CA LEU A 129 -4.89 -8.88 9.21
C LEU A 129 -6.23 -9.38 8.67
N PHE A 130 -6.87 -8.59 7.80
CA PHE A 130 -8.11 -9.01 7.14
C PHE A 130 -7.91 -10.26 6.28
N THR A 131 -6.78 -10.34 5.57
CA THR A 131 -6.44 -11.53 4.78
C THR A 131 -6.28 -12.76 5.66
N TYR A 132 -5.60 -12.62 6.80
CA TYR A 132 -5.39 -13.72 7.74
C TYR A 132 -6.71 -14.25 8.31
N THR A 133 -7.61 -13.35 8.76
CA THR A 133 -8.92 -13.73 9.30
C THR A 133 -9.78 -14.45 8.26
N ALA A 134 -9.79 -13.97 7.01
CA ALA A 134 -10.57 -14.59 5.94
C ALA A 134 -10.12 -16.05 5.67
N VAL A 135 -8.80 -16.29 5.60
CA VAL A 135 -8.26 -17.64 5.38
C VAL A 135 -8.55 -18.56 6.56
N MET A 136 -8.47 -18.05 7.80
CA MET A 136 -8.77 -18.86 8.97
C MET A 136 -10.26 -19.25 9.07
N GLN A 137 -11.16 -18.38 8.60
CA GLN A 137 -12.59 -18.68 8.50
C GLN A 137 -12.86 -19.76 7.45
N GLU A 138 -12.23 -19.67 6.28
CA GLU A 138 -12.31 -20.72 5.25
C GLU A 138 -11.77 -22.06 5.80
N ALA A 139 -10.62 -22.06 6.47
CA ALA A 139 -10.05 -23.28 7.05
C ALA A 139 -10.96 -23.93 8.10
N LYS A 140 -11.63 -23.15 8.94
CA LYS A 140 -12.60 -23.68 9.92
C LYS A 140 -13.83 -24.30 9.25
N PHE A 141 -14.38 -23.63 8.23
CA PHE A 141 -15.53 -24.13 7.49
C PHE A 141 -15.27 -25.53 6.89
N TYR A 142 -14.10 -25.71 6.26
CA TYR A 142 -13.72 -27.02 5.70
C TYR A 142 -13.42 -28.10 6.74
N LEU A 143 -13.03 -27.74 7.97
CA LEU A 143 -12.79 -28.70 9.05
C LEU A 143 -14.09 -29.15 9.73
N ASP A 144 -15.09 -28.27 9.80
CA ASP A 144 -16.40 -28.59 10.36
C ASP A 144 -17.31 -29.34 9.36
N GLU A 145 -17.18 -29.11 8.05
CA GLU A 145 -17.95 -29.81 7.00
C GLU A 145 -17.47 -31.25 6.75
N ASN A 146 -16.25 -31.61 7.19
CA ASN A 146 -15.66 -32.94 7.07
C ASN A 146 -15.86 -33.81 8.33
N ARG A 147 -16.80 -33.44 9.21
CA ARG A 147 -17.22 -34.18 10.41
C ARG A 147 -18.67 -34.60 10.30
#